data_AF-A0A926B5J9-F1
#
_entry.id   AF-A0A926B5J9-F1
#
_cell.length_a   1.000
_cell.length_b   1.000
_cell.length_c   1.000
_cell.angle_alpha   90.00
_cell.angle_beta   90.00
_cell.angle_gamma   90.00
#
_symmetry.space_group_name_H-M   'P 1'
#
loop_
_entity.id
_entity.type
_entity.pdbx_description
1 polymer ?
#
loop_
_entity_poly.entity_id
_entity_poly.type
_entity_poly.pdbx_seq_one_letter_code
_entity_poly.pdbx_strand_id
1 'polypeptide(L)'
;MISDSDKKLLAVSNETMRRLRESVETGEFATADAALDDAIEVWSAHRAAVKDRLDEIRSRLHRSVDDPRPSLSADEAETAMASFMAAGGRASGDAAA
;
A
#
# COMPACT_ATOMS: atom_id res chain seq x y z
N MET A 1 30.00 0.68 -17.52
CA MET A 1 30.69 -0.43 -16.82
C MET A 1 30.27 -0.37 -15.37
N ILE A 2 29.41 -1.29 -14.93
CA ILE A 2 29.20 -1.49 -13.48
C ILE A 2 30.50 -2.11 -12.97
N SER A 3 31.21 -1.41 -12.09
CA SER A 3 32.50 -1.86 -11.58
C SER A 3 32.27 -3.05 -10.65
N ASP A 4 33.10 -4.10 -10.78
CA ASP A 4 33.02 -5.35 -9.99
C ASP A 4 33.13 -5.11 -8.45
N SER A 5 33.53 -3.89 -8.07
CA SER A 5 33.72 -3.42 -6.70
C SER A 5 32.44 -3.26 -5.86
N ASP A 6 31.24 -3.32 -6.46
CA ASP A 6 29.98 -3.17 -5.72
C ASP A 6 29.32 -4.50 -5.33
N LYS A 7 29.88 -5.64 -5.76
CA LYS A 7 29.34 -6.96 -5.41
C LYS A 7 29.41 -7.21 -3.90
N LYS A 8 28.26 -7.53 -3.30
CA LYS A 8 28.16 -7.92 -1.90
C LYS A 8 27.89 -9.42 -1.81
N LEU A 9 28.58 -10.09 -0.91
CA LEU A 9 28.29 -11.48 -0.58
C LEU A 9 27.13 -11.51 0.42
N LEU A 10 26.01 -12.09 0.01
CA LEU A 10 24.82 -12.25 0.84
C LEU A 10 24.62 -13.72 1.15
N ALA A 11 24.42 -14.03 2.43
CA ALA A 11 23.99 -15.35 2.85
C ALA A 11 22.47 -15.46 2.61
N VAL A 12 22.08 -16.42 1.77
CA VAL A 12 20.68 -16.73 1.48
C VAL A 12 20.43 -18.20 1.76
N SER A 13 19.16 -18.55 1.99
CA SER A 13 18.80 -19.94 2.26
C SER A 13 19.04 -20.83 1.03
N ASN A 14 19.29 -22.12 1.26
CA ASN A 14 19.44 -23.10 0.17
C ASN A 14 18.18 -23.15 -0.73
N GLU A 15 17.00 -22.97 -0.12
CA GLU A 15 15.73 -22.94 -0.83
C GLU A 15 15.62 -21.71 -1.73
N THR A 16 16.02 -20.53 -1.25
CA THR A 16 16.08 -19.30 -2.06
C THR A 16 17.02 -19.48 -3.24
N MET A 17 18.21 -20.04 -3.03
CA MET A 17 19.15 -20.32 -4.11
C MET A 17 18.63 -21.33 -5.12
N ARG A 18 17.84 -22.32 -4.68
CA ARG A 18 17.19 -23.28 -5.58
C ARG A 18 16.20 -22.55 -6.49
N ARG A 19 15.33 -21.71 -5.94
CA ARG A 19 14.36 -20.93 -6.73
C ARG A 19 15.02 -19.97 -7.71
N LEU A 20 16.09 -19.28 -7.28
CA LEU A 20 16.85 -18.40 -8.18
C LEU A 20 17.46 -19.17 -9.35
N ARG A 21 17.97 -20.39 -9.12
CA ARG A 21 18.47 -21.24 -10.21
C ARG A 21 17.35 -21.72 -11.13
N GLU A 22 16.21 -22.13 -10.58
CA GLU A 22 15.04 -22.53 -11.38
C GLU A 22 14.60 -21.40 -12.31
N SER A 23 14.54 -20.16 -11.83
CA SER A 23 14.22 -18.98 -12.65
C SER A 23 15.25 -18.70 -13.77
N VAL A 24 16.51 -19.10 -13.60
CA VAL A 24 17.52 -19.03 -14.67
C VAL A 24 17.35 -20.18 -15.65
N GLU A 25 17.10 -21.39 -15.15
CA GLU A 25 16.90 -22.59 -15.97
C GLU A 25 15.65 -22.49 -16.86
N THR A 26 14.59 -21.83 -16.39
CA THR A 26 13.40 -21.53 -17.19
C THR A 26 13.61 -20.41 -18.22
N GLY A 27 14.74 -19.68 -18.12
CA GLY A 27 15.05 -18.54 -18.96
C GLY A 27 14.29 -17.26 -18.60
N GLU A 28 13.63 -17.22 -17.44
CA GLU A 28 12.97 -16.01 -16.92
C GLU A 28 14.01 -14.91 -16.64
N PHE A 29 15.18 -15.30 -16.13
CA PHE A 29 16.31 -14.40 -15.88
C PHE A 29 17.61 -14.96 -16.47
N ALA A 30 18.51 -14.05 -16.88
CA ALA A 30 19.82 -14.44 -17.41
C ALA A 30 20.79 -14.93 -16.32
N THR A 31 20.63 -14.46 -15.08
CA THR A 31 21.48 -14.82 -13.93
C THR A 31 20.67 -14.81 -12.63
N ALA A 32 21.18 -15.51 -11.61
CA ALA A 32 20.58 -15.49 -10.28
C ALA A 32 20.65 -14.10 -9.62
N ASP A 33 21.70 -13.33 -9.89
CA ASP A 33 21.84 -11.95 -9.42
C ASP A 33 20.74 -11.05 -10.03
N ALA A 34 20.43 -11.21 -11.32
CA ALA A 34 19.35 -10.46 -11.97
C ALA A 34 17.97 -10.78 -11.37
N ALA A 35 17.72 -12.05 -11.05
CA ALA A 35 16.49 -12.45 -10.35
C ALA A 35 16.43 -11.91 -8.91
N LEU A 36 17.57 -11.83 -8.23
CA LEU A 36 17.65 -11.27 -6.88
C LEU A 36 17.44 -9.75 -6.88
N ASP A 37 18.02 -9.03 -7.85
CA ASP A 37 17.84 -7.58 -8.00
C ASP A 37 16.38 -7.23 -8.25
N ASP A 38 15.70 -7.95 -9.17
CA ASP A 38 14.26 -7.78 -9.41
C ASP A 38 13.42 -8.04 -8.14
N ALA A 39 13.73 -9.12 -7.41
CA ALA A 39 13.05 -9.42 -6.15
C ALA A 39 13.22 -8.30 -5.10
N ILE A 40 14.39 -7.68 -5.04
CA ILE A 40 14.68 -6.54 -4.15
C ILE A 40 13.87 -5.31 -4.59
N GLU A 41 13.81 -5.02 -5.89
CA GLU A 41 13.02 -3.91 -6.42
C GLU A 41 11.54 -4.06 -6.04
N VAL A 42 10.94 -5.22 -6.31
CA VAL A 42 9.55 -5.53 -5.96
C VAL A 42 9.30 -5.42 -4.46
N TRP A 43 10.21 -5.97 -3.64
CA TRP A 43 10.10 -5.88 -2.18
C TRP A 43 10.17 -4.42 -1.69
N SER A 44 11.08 -3.63 -2.26
CA SER A 44 11.25 -2.22 -1.89
C SER A 44 10.01 -1.39 -2.25
N ALA A 45 9.44 -1.61 -3.44
CA ALA A 45 8.22 -0.96 -3.90
C ALA A 45 7.03 -1.32 -3.00
N HIS A 46 6.87 -2.60 -2.65
CA HIS A 46 5.85 -3.04 -1.71
C HIS A 46 6.01 -2.39 -0.33
N ARG A 47 7.24 -2.27 0.18
CA ARG A 47 7.53 -1.58 1.46
C ARG A 47 7.16 -0.10 1.42
N ALA A 48 7.41 0.59 0.30
CA ALA A 48 7.00 1.97 0.11
C ALA A 48 5.47 2.11 0.14
N ALA A 49 4.76 1.28 -0.62
CA ALA A 49 3.29 1.29 -0.65
C ALA A 49 2.66 1.02 0.73
N VAL A 50 3.22 0.07 1.49
CA VAL A 50 2.76 -0.21 2.86
C VAL A 50 2.98 0.99 3.78
N LYS A 51 4.12 1.67 3.66
CA LYS A 51 4.41 2.89 4.44
C LYS A 51 3.38 3.98 4.11
N ASP A 52 3.12 4.23 2.83
CA ASP A 52 2.18 5.26 2.40
C ASP A 52 0.76 4.96 2.93
N ARG A 53 0.35 3.69 2.88
CA ARG A 53 -0.94 3.26 3.44
C ARG A 53 -1.03 3.47 4.95
N LEU A 54 0.04 3.17 5.68
CA LEU A 54 0.09 3.41 7.12
C LEU A 54 0.04 4.91 7.45
N ASP A 55 0.71 5.74 6.65
CA ASP A 55 0.71 7.19 6.83
C ASP A 55 -0.68 7.79 6.52
N GLU A 56 -1.41 7.26 5.53
CA GLU A 56 -2.81 7.60 5.26
C GLU A 56 -3.73 7.26 6.46
N ILE A 57 -3.60 6.03 6.99
CA ILE A 57 -4.38 5.59 8.16
C ILE A 57 -4.06 6.46 9.37
N ARG A 58 -2.78 6.71 9.64
CA ARG A 58 -2.35 7.56 10.77
C ARG A 58 -2.92 8.97 10.64
N SER A 59 -2.93 9.54 9.44
CA SER A 59 -3.51 10.86 9.17
C SER A 59 -5.02 10.89 9.42
N ARG A 60 -5.74 9.84 9.03
CA ARG A 60 -7.18 9.70 9.30
C ARG A 60 -7.47 9.57 10.79
N LEU A 61 -6.66 8.81 11.51
CA LEU A 61 -6.78 8.65 12.96
C LEU A 61 -6.53 9.98 13.68
N HIS A 62 -5.46 10.71 13.36
CA HIS A 62 -5.21 12.03 13.92
C HIS A 62 -6.38 12.97 13.68
N ARG A 63 -6.89 13.04 12.44
CA ARG A 63 -8.07 13.87 12.15
C ARG A 63 -9.29 13.50 12.99
N SER A 64 -9.48 12.21 13.30
CA SER A 64 -10.60 11.74 14.10
C SER A 64 -10.41 12.00 15.60
N VAL A 65 -9.18 11.89 16.11
CA VAL A 65 -8.86 12.11 17.53
C VAL A 65 -8.86 13.60 17.85
N ASP A 66 -8.32 14.41 16.94
CA ASP A 66 -8.25 15.86 17.06
C ASP A 66 -9.54 16.54 16.55
N ASP A 67 -10.61 15.79 16.30
CA ASP A 67 -11.89 16.34 15.85
C ASP A 67 -12.56 17.11 17.01
N PRO A 68 -12.76 18.44 16.88
CA PRO A 68 -13.34 19.25 17.95
C PRO A 68 -14.86 19.06 18.10
N ARG A 69 -15.50 18.30 17.20
CA ARG A 69 -16.95 18.05 17.28
C ARG A 69 -17.28 17.18 18.50
N PRO A 70 -18.44 17.41 19.14
CA PRO A 70 -18.84 16.62 20.30
C PRO A 70 -19.08 15.17 19.91
N SER A 71 -18.83 14.26 20.85
CA SER A 71 -19.23 12.86 20.72
C SER A 71 -20.75 12.76 20.60
N LEU A 72 -21.23 12.02 19.59
CA LEU A 72 -22.65 11.73 19.40
C LEU A 72 -22.98 10.35 19.96
N SER A 73 -24.19 10.19 20.48
CA SER A 73 -24.79 8.86 20.69
C SER A 73 -25.11 8.18 19.35
N ALA A 74 -25.37 6.87 19.38
CA ALA A 74 -25.70 6.12 18.17
C ALA A 74 -26.96 6.68 17.47
N ASP A 75 -28.02 6.97 18.23
CA ASP A 75 -29.28 7.50 17.71
C ASP A 75 -29.12 8.90 17.09
N GLU A 76 -28.30 9.76 17.72
CA GLU A 76 -27.97 11.09 17.18
C GLU A 76 -27.15 10.98 15.89
N ALA A 77 -26.20 10.04 15.83
CA ALA A 77 -25.40 9.79 14.63
C ALA A 77 -26.28 9.27 13.47
N GLU A 78 -27.20 8.34 13.75
CA GLU A 78 -28.14 7.81 12.75
C GLU A 78 -29.08 8.91 12.22
N THR A 79 -29.61 9.74 13.11
CA THR A 79 -30.46 10.89 12.74
C THR A 79 -29.71 11.90 11.88
N ALA A 80 -28.47 12.23 12.24
CA ALA A 80 -27.62 13.14 11.47
C ALA A 80 -27.30 12.55 10.08
N MET A 81 -27.02 11.25 10.01
CA MET A 81 -26.73 10.57 8.75
C MET A 81 -27.96 10.49 7.84
N ALA A 82 -29.13 10.15 8.38
CA ALA A 82 -30.39 10.17 7.65
C ALA A 82 -30.70 11.56 7.08
N SER A 83 -30.47 12.61 7.88
CA SER A 83 -30.64 14.00 7.46
C SER A 83 -29.68 14.39 6.34
N PHE A 84 -28.41 13.99 6.44
CA PHE A 84 -27.39 14.22 5.40
C PHE A 84 -27.77 13.54 4.08
N MET A 85 -28.20 12.27 4.13
CA MET A 85 -28.63 11.51 2.95
C MET A 85 -29.88 12.14 2.29
N ALA A 86 -30.85 12.55 3.10
CA ALA A 86 -32.06 13.24 2.60
C ALA A 86 -31.74 14.61 1.97
N ALA A 87 -30.73 15.32 2.47
CA ALA A 87 -30.26 16.57 1.88
C ALA A 87 -29.46 16.35 0.58
N GLY A 88 -28.59 15.33 0.54
CA GLY A 88 -27.81 14.95 -0.65
C GLY A 88 -28.68 14.47 -1.81
N GLY A 89 -29.80 13.79 -1.53
CA GLY A 89 -30.79 13.42 -2.55
C GLY A 89 -31.47 14.60 -3.24
N ARG A 90 -31.55 15.78 -2.59
CA ARG A 90 -32.12 16.99 -3.21
C ARG A 90 -31.14 17.71 -4.14
N ALA A 91 -29.85 17.71 -3.84
CA ALA A 91 -28.83 18.37 -4.66
C ALA A 91 -28.61 17.69 -6.02
N SER A 92 -28.84 16.36 -6.11
CA SER A 92 -28.74 15.61 -7.37
C SER A 92 -29.99 15.72 -8.25
N GLY A 93 -31.14 16.12 -7.70
CA GLY A 93 -32.40 16.28 -8.43
C GLY A 93 -32.58 17.65 -9.09
N ASP A 94 -31.94 18.70 -8.56
CA ASP A 94 -32.09 20.09 -9.02
C ASP A 94 -31.09 20.47 -10.14
N ALA A 95 -30.09 19.62 -10.41
CA ALA A 95 -29.12 19.81 -11.50
C ALA A 95 -29.57 19.20 -12.85
N ALA A 96 -30.78 18.63 -12.91
CA ALA A 96 -31.33 17.92 -14.08
C ALA A 96 -32.70 18.48 -14.55
N ALA A 97 -33.07 19.68 -14.13
CA ALA A 97 -34.31 20.37 -14.53
C ALA A 97 -34.04 21.65 -15.34
#